data_AF-A0A939RBW2-F1
#
_entry.id   AF-A0A939RBW2-F1
#
_cell.length_a   1.000
_cell.length_b   1.000
_cell.length_c   1.000
_cell.angle_alpha   90.00
_cell.angle_beta   90.00
_cell.angle_gamma   90.00
#
_symmetry.space_group_name_H-M   'P 1'
#
loop_
_entity.id
_entity.type
_entity.pdbx_description
1 polymer ?
#
loop_
_entity_poly.entity_id
_entity_poly.type
_entity_poly.pdbx_seq_one_letter_code
_entity_poly.pdbx_strand_id
1 'polypeptide(L)'
;MSKKNKKILVIALAVIAVFVAMIVMIPEGGYSEKTATVVRVENSKASPEYLQTVVEIKKSGSYILNPDWMKNEQPGFLTGFSMADGSGRIVYSTVGGLMKTDSAPVELAEGKYICRFDYICSNEDLLTYANEHAAYAEQSPVIGEIPGASEWFRDGTWEMVYSLRVYEANRFMEVISIACGAVLGFLLVLLIVTISRNENAAAKKYDERQIAEQGKAYKYGFFTMFAFLFITMILGDVLAQYAEMGLVIFIDVMIASCVMVTYSIMHDAYFRMDESRRFFIIFFAFMAVFNIGIGIVHIIRDEIFENGVLDMTSNMNLICGIFILYVMIVLLIKKLRDREED
;
A
#
# COMPACT_ATOMS: atom_id res chain seq x y z
N MET A 1 41.44 2.68 3.39
CA MET A 1 40.20 2.56 2.60
C MET A 1 40.45 3.08 1.19
N SER A 2 40.20 2.30 0.12
CA SER A 2 40.49 2.73 -1.27
C SER A 2 39.64 3.92 -1.72
N LYS A 3 40.11 4.70 -2.71
CA LYS A 3 39.37 5.83 -3.28
C LYS A 3 37.98 5.43 -3.82
N LYS A 4 37.87 4.19 -4.34
CA LYS A 4 36.60 3.57 -4.76
C LYS A 4 35.67 3.29 -3.58
N ASN A 5 36.19 2.71 -2.49
CA ASN A 5 35.39 2.40 -1.30
C ASN A 5 34.88 3.68 -0.60
N LYS A 6 35.66 4.76 -0.61
CA LYS A 6 35.19 6.08 -0.13
C LYS A 6 34.03 6.62 -0.97
N LYS A 7 34.08 6.50 -2.30
CA LYS A 7 32.96 6.93 -3.18
C LYS A 7 31.69 6.13 -2.94
N ILE A 8 31.81 4.80 -2.80
CA ILE A 8 30.67 3.92 -2.50
C ILE A 8 30.03 4.31 -1.15
N LEU A 9 30.85 4.53 -0.12
CA LEU A 9 30.35 4.93 1.20
C LEU A 9 29.62 6.28 1.16
N VAL A 10 30.16 7.27 0.44
CA VAL A 10 29.52 8.59 0.29
C VAL A 10 28.18 8.49 -0.43
N ILE A 11 28.10 7.73 -1.53
CA ILE A 11 26.84 7.53 -2.25
C ILE A 11 25.83 6.79 -1.37
N ALA A 12 26.25 5.72 -0.66
CA ALA A 12 25.37 4.98 0.24
C ALA A 12 24.83 5.86 1.39
N LEU A 13 25.67 6.71 1.98
CA LEU A 13 25.24 7.66 3.02
C LEU A 13 24.26 8.71 2.45
N ALA A 14 24.47 9.18 1.23
CA ALA A 14 23.54 10.09 0.57
C ALA A 14 22.17 9.43 0.30
N VAL A 15 22.16 8.16 -0.14
CA VAL A 15 20.94 7.37 -0.31
C VAL A 15 20.20 7.23 1.02
N ILE A 16 20.89 6.88 2.11
CA ILE A 16 20.29 6.77 3.45
C ILE A 16 19.75 8.12 3.91
N ALA A 17 20.49 9.22 3.72
CA ALA A 17 20.05 10.55 4.12
C ALA A 17 18.80 11.01 3.37
N VAL A 18 18.72 10.78 2.06
CA VAL A 18 17.53 11.06 1.26
C VAL A 18 16.37 10.19 1.72
N PHE A 19 16.61 8.91 2.02
CA PHE A 19 15.56 8.02 2.53
C PHE A 19 15.03 8.43 3.90
N VAL A 20 15.92 8.78 4.85
CA VAL A 20 15.52 9.31 6.16
C VAL A 20 14.76 10.62 5.99
N ALA A 21 15.22 11.51 5.11
CA ALA A 21 14.49 12.74 4.78
C ALA A 21 13.11 12.44 4.20
N MET A 22 12.96 11.45 3.33
CA MET A 22 11.66 11.02 2.80
C MET A 22 10.74 10.53 3.91
N ILE A 23 11.22 9.70 4.84
CA ILE A 23 10.43 9.21 5.99
C ILE A 23 9.99 10.38 6.89
N VAL A 24 10.90 11.32 7.18
CA VAL A 24 10.63 12.49 8.03
C VAL A 24 9.72 13.51 7.32
N MET A 25 9.78 13.59 5.99
CA MET A 25 8.93 14.46 5.17
C MET A 25 7.60 13.82 4.79
N ILE A 26 7.26 12.62 5.26
CA ILE A 26 5.88 12.16 5.13
C ILE A 26 5.04 13.00 6.10
N PRO A 27 4.11 13.83 5.62
CA PRO A 27 3.41 14.78 6.49
C PRO A 27 2.75 14.04 7.65
N GLU A 28 3.11 14.43 8.87
CA GLU A 28 2.33 14.11 10.06
C GLU A 28 1.02 14.90 9.97
N GLY A 29 -0.12 14.22 10.09
CA GLY A 29 -1.40 14.92 10.30
C GLY A 29 -2.38 14.84 9.15
N GLY A 30 -2.54 13.66 8.55
CA GLY A 30 -3.86 13.29 8.06
C GLY A 30 -4.72 12.86 9.26
N TYR A 31 -5.88 13.48 9.49
CA TYR A 31 -6.89 12.89 10.37
C TYR A 31 -7.48 11.70 9.62
N SER A 32 -7.38 10.50 10.19
CA SER A 32 -7.97 9.28 9.64
C SER A 32 -8.85 8.67 10.70
N GLU A 33 -10.13 8.57 10.42
CA GLU A 33 -11.08 7.91 11.32
C GLU A 33 -11.79 6.81 10.57
N LYS A 34 -11.86 5.63 11.21
CA LYS A 34 -12.59 4.47 10.71
C LYS A 34 -13.70 4.14 11.70
N THR A 35 -14.92 4.01 11.20
CA THR A 35 -16.09 3.62 12.01
C THR A 35 -16.87 2.53 11.31
N ALA A 36 -17.18 1.46 12.04
CA ALA A 36 -18.02 0.38 11.56
C ALA A 36 -19.45 0.53 12.09
N THR A 37 -20.44 0.19 11.26
CA THR A 37 -21.85 0.17 11.64
C THR A 37 -22.61 -0.90 10.87
N VAL A 38 -23.78 -1.30 11.37
CA VAL A 38 -24.69 -2.19 10.65
C VAL A 38 -25.87 -1.36 10.17
N VAL A 39 -26.09 -1.35 8.85
CA VAL A 39 -27.18 -0.62 8.21
C VAL A 39 -28.23 -1.64 7.77
N ARG A 40 -29.45 -1.50 8.29
CA ARG A 40 -30.62 -2.28 7.87
C ARG A 40 -31.54 -1.39 7.05
N VAL A 41 -31.89 -1.82 5.84
CA VAL A 41 -32.86 -1.13 4.98
C VAL A 41 -34.14 -1.95 4.92
N GLU A 42 -35.25 -1.33 5.29
CA GLU A 42 -36.60 -1.90 5.17
C GLU A 42 -37.57 -0.86 4.64
N ASN A 43 -38.34 -1.22 3.61
CA ASN A 43 -39.30 -0.30 2.97
C ASN A 43 -38.65 1.04 2.59
N SER A 44 -37.46 0.98 1.98
CA SER A 44 -36.68 2.15 1.58
C SER A 44 -36.30 3.09 2.73
N LYS A 45 -36.15 2.58 3.96
CA LYS A 45 -35.65 3.34 5.10
C LYS A 45 -34.49 2.62 5.78
N ALA A 46 -33.38 3.33 5.97
CA ALA A 46 -32.23 2.82 6.69
C ALA A 46 -32.40 2.98 8.22
N SER A 47 -31.89 2.01 8.96
CA SER A 47 -31.69 2.07 10.41
C SER A 47 -30.26 1.63 10.74
N PRO A 48 -29.41 2.50 11.34
CA PRO A 48 -29.66 3.92 11.59
C PRO A 48 -29.86 4.72 10.29
N GLU A 49 -30.45 5.92 10.35
CA GLU A 49 -30.67 6.77 9.16
C GLU A 49 -29.37 7.38 8.61
N TYR A 50 -28.41 7.62 9.50
CA TYR A 50 -27.09 8.15 9.18
C TYR A 50 -26.06 7.71 10.23
N LEU A 51 -24.79 7.84 9.88
CA LEU A 51 -23.66 7.78 10.79
C LEU A 51 -23.03 9.16 10.91
N GLN A 52 -22.66 9.57 12.12
CA GLN A 52 -22.05 10.86 12.38
C GLN A 52 -20.73 10.70 13.13
N THR A 53 -19.75 11.50 12.75
CA THR A 53 -18.49 11.64 13.46
C THR A 53 -18.03 13.10 13.52
N VAL A 54 -16.98 13.39 14.29
CA VAL A 54 -16.42 14.72 14.48
C VAL A 54 -14.92 14.74 14.17
N VAL A 55 -14.55 15.56 13.21
CA VAL A 55 -13.15 15.82 12.85
C VAL A 55 -12.71 17.14 13.47
N GLU A 56 -11.54 17.17 14.09
CA GLU A 56 -10.94 18.42 14.60
C GLU A 56 -9.77 18.84 13.72
N ILE A 57 -9.96 19.95 13.00
CA ILE A 57 -8.94 20.59 12.19
C ILE A 57 -8.10 21.47 13.12
N LYS A 58 -6.84 21.11 13.30
CA LYS A 58 -5.92 21.79 14.24
C LYS A 58 -5.30 23.07 13.69
N LYS A 59 -5.41 23.31 12.38
CA LYS A 59 -4.78 24.46 11.71
C LYS A 59 -5.56 24.82 10.45
N SER A 60 -5.84 26.09 10.25
CA SER A 60 -6.47 26.54 9.00
C SER A 60 -5.58 26.27 7.79
N GLY A 61 -6.17 25.81 6.69
CA GLY A 61 -5.45 25.51 5.45
C GLY A 61 -6.32 24.82 4.40
N SER A 62 -5.65 24.40 3.33
CA SER A 62 -6.26 23.66 2.23
C SER A 62 -6.18 22.17 2.52
N TYR A 63 -7.28 21.43 2.43
CA TYR A 63 -7.36 20.00 2.77
C TYR A 63 -8.02 19.20 1.66
N ILE A 64 -7.55 17.96 1.46
CA ILE A 64 -8.23 16.95 0.66
C ILE A 64 -9.01 16.05 1.60
N LEU A 65 -10.28 15.82 1.25
CA LEU A 65 -11.19 14.92 1.92
C LEU A 65 -11.31 13.66 1.07
N ASN A 66 -11.06 12.51 1.66
CA ASN A 66 -11.20 11.21 1.04
C ASN A 66 -12.13 10.37 1.92
N PRO A 67 -13.46 10.56 1.80
CA PRO A 67 -14.42 9.61 2.33
C PRO A 67 -14.35 8.32 1.49
N ASP A 68 -14.20 7.19 2.17
CA ASP A 68 -14.13 5.86 1.55
C ASP A 68 -14.99 4.87 2.35
N TRP A 69 -15.82 4.11 1.66
CA TRP A 69 -16.37 2.86 2.17
C TRP A 69 -16.32 1.84 1.04
N MET A 70 -15.70 0.70 1.28
CA MET A 70 -15.78 -0.42 0.36
C MET A 70 -15.89 -1.73 1.12
N LYS A 71 -17.02 -2.41 0.89
CA LYS A 71 -17.08 -3.87 0.80
C LYS A 71 -17.02 -4.26 -0.68
N ASN A 72 -16.62 -5.48 -0.99
CA ASN A 72 -16.58 -6.05 -2.34
C ASN A 72 -17.96 -6.18 -3.02
N GLU A 73 -19.05 -5.77 -2.37
CA GLU A 73 -20.42 -5.83 -2.87
C GLU A 73 -21.13 -4.48 -2.70
N GLN A 74 -21.84 -4.04 -3.75
CA GLN A 74 -22.64 -2.81 -3.74
C GLN A 74 -23.80 -2.95 -2.73
N PRO A 75 -23.89 -2.11 -1.67
CA PRO A 75 -25.00 -2.18 -0.72
C PRO A 75 -26.34 -1.83 -1.38
N GLY A 76 -27.44 -2.15 -0.69
CA GLY A 76 -28.80 -1.87 -1.15
C GLY A 76 -29.24 -0.42 -1.06
N PHE A 77 -28.29 0.50 -0.95
CA PHE A 77 -28.47 1.93 -0.76
C PHE A 77 -27.26 2.68 -1.30
N LEU A 78 -27.41 3.99 -1.51
CA LEU A 78 -26.32 4.91 -1.77
C LEU A 78 -25.87 5.54 -0.45
N THR A 79 -24.60 5.95 -0.36
CA THR A 79 -24.19 6.77 0.77
C THR A 79 -23.86 8.19 0.29
N GLY A 80 -24.44 9.19 0.95
CA GLY A 80 -24.04 10.58 0.88
C GLY A 80 -23.03 10.89 1.98
N PHE A 81 -22.04 11.72 1.71
CA PHE A 81 -21.15 12.27 2.71
C PHE A 81 -21.30 13.78 2.74
N SER A 82 -21.45 14.36 3.91
CA SER A 82 -21.42 15.79 4.12
C SER A 82 -20.53 16.17 5.31
N MET A 83 -19.90 17.34 5.21
CA MET A 83 -19.10 17.92 6.28
C MET A 83 -19.61 19.33 6.56
N ALA A 84 -19.93 19.60 7.82
CA ALA A 84 -20.42 20.90 8.29
C ALA A 84 -19.49 21.49 9.36
N ASP A 85 -19.34 22.81 9.34
CA ASP A 85 -18.61 23.54 10.38
C ASP A 85 -19.41 23.67 11.68
N GLY A 86 -18.83 24.28 12.71
CA GLY A 86 -19.47 24.48 14.02
C GLY A 86 -20.73 25.35 14.00
N SER A 87 -21.03 26.05 12.90
CA SER A 87 -22.28 26.79 12.70
C SER A 87 -23.39 25.96 12.06
N GLY A 88 -23.08 24.72 11.66
CA GLY A 88 -23.97 23.85 10.90
C GLY A 88 -23.97 24.14 9.40
N ARG A 89 -23.08 25.02 8.91
CA ARG A 89 -22.94 25.28 7.48
C ARG A 89 -22.14 24.16 6.83
N ILE A 90 -22.70 23.56 5.78
CA ILE A 90 -22.02 22.55 4.97
C ILE A 90 -20.87 23.22 4.20
N VAL A 91 -19.69 22.60 4.27
CA VAL A 91 -18.46 23.01 3.61
C VAL A 91 -18.01 22.04 2.52
N TYR A 92 -18.51 20.80 2.54
CA TYR A 92 -18.27 19.81 1.50
C TYR A 92 -19.38 18.75 1.51
N SER A 93 -19.75 18.23 0.33
CA SER A 93 -20.68 17.10 0.21
C SER A 93 -20.42 16.30 -1.06
N THR A 94 -20.67 15.00 -1.05
CA THR A 94 -20.59 14.10 -2.22
C THR A 94 -21.54 12.91 -2.03
N VAL A 95 -21.93 12.23 -3.11
CA VAL A 95 -22.79 11.03 -3.05
C VAL A 95 -22.32 9.97 -4.05
N GLY A 96 -22.46 8.68 -3.70
CA GLY A 96 -22.08 7.59 -4.58
C GLY A 96 -22.44 6.20 -4.04
N GLY A 97 -22.29 5.18 -4.90
CA GLY A 97 -22.49 3.77 -4.51
C GLY A 97 -21.21 3.11 -3.98
N LEU A 98 -20.09 3.43 -4.61
CA LEU A 98 -18.72 3.08 -4.21
C LEU A 98 -17.96 4.41 -4.10
N MET A 99 -18.12 5.17 -3.01
CA MET A 99 -17.33 6.40 -2.89
C MET A 99 -15.92 6.02 -2.50
N LYS A 100 -15.01 6.27 -3.44
CA LYS A 100 -13.60 6.47 -3.21
C LYS A 100 -13.19 7.64 -4.07
N THR A 101 -13.36 8.84 -3.53
CA THR A 101 -13.15 10.07 -4.31
C THR A 101 -12.39 11.06 -3.47
N ASP A 102 -11.21 11.43 -3.96
CA ASP A 102 -10.52 12.60 -3.44
C ASP A 102 -11.31 13.84 -3.81
N SER A 103 -11.61 14.67 -2.82
CA SER A 103 -12.18 15.98 -3.06
C SER A 103 -11.19 16.86 -3.83
N ALA A 104 -11.71 17.86 -4.53
CA ALA A 104 -10.89 19.04 -4.79
C ALA A 104 -10.42 19.62 -3.43
N PRO A 105 -9.28 20.33 -3.38
CA PRO A 105 -8.84 20.98 -2.14
C PRO A 105 -9.93 21.90 -1.58
N VAL A 106 -10.28 21.70 -0.31
CA VAL A 106 -11.27 22.47 0.44
C VAL A 106 -10.55 23.30 1.49
N GLU A 107 -10.83 24.60 1.54
CA GLU A 107 -10.29 25.48 2.58
C GLU A 107 -11.06 25.29 3.89
N LEU A 108 -10.38 24.83 4.92
CA LEU A 108 -10.94 24.60 6.25
C LEU A 108 -10.25 25.51 7.27
N ALA A 109 -11.04 26.07 8.18
CA ALA A 109 -10.54 26.82 9.31
C ALA A 109 -10.21 25.86 10.47
N GLU A 110 -9.37 26.30 11.40
CA GLU A 110 -9.18 25.61 12.67
C GLU A 110 -10.51 25.50 13.42
N GLY A 111 -10.88 24.28 13.83
CA GLY A 111 -12.14 24.02 14.49
C GLY A 111 -12.64 22.59 14.35
N LYS A 112 -13.81 22.34 14.95
CA LYS A 112 -14.50 21.05 14.87
C LYS A 112 -15.52 21.04 13.74
N TYR A 113 -15.53 19.95 13.00
CA TYR A 113 -16.40 19.70 11.88
C TYR A 113 -17.21 18.45 12.15
N ILE A 114 -18.49 18.51 11.83
CA ILE A 114 -19.40 17.37 11.89
C ILE A 114 -19.41 16.70 10.53
N CYS A 115 -19.00 15.45 10.48
CA CYS A 115 -19.01 14.63 9.29
C CYS A 115 -20.16 13.63 9.38
N ARG A 116 -20.97 13.55 8.33
CA ARG A 116 -22.16 12.71 8.29
C ARG A 116 -22.15 11.84 7.05
N PHE A 117 -22.49 10.56 7.24
CA PHE A 117 -22.72 9.59 6.18
C PHE A 117 -24.21 9.26 6.16
N ASP A 118 -24.91 9.73 5.14
CA ASP A 118 -26.35 9.58 4.93
C ASP A 118 -26.67 8.35 4.09
N TYR A 119 -27.63 7.53 4.51
CA TYR A 119 -28.03 6.34 3.76
C TYR A 119 -29.26 6.63 2.90
N ILE A 120 -29.00 6.79 1.61
CA ILE A 120 -30.00 7.15 0.62
C ILE A 120 -30.59 5.86 0.05
N CYS A 121 -31.87 5.62 0.31
CA CYS A 121 -32.53 4.33 0.05
C CYS A 121 -33.54 4.37 -1.11
N SER A 122 -33.71 5.53 -1.75
CA SER A 122 -34.61 5.72 -2.89
C SER A 122 -34.12 6.83 -3.82
N ASN A 123 -34.67 6.88 -5.04
CA ASN A 123 -34.45 8.00 -5.96
C ASN A 123 -34.99 9.33 -5.42
N GLU A 124 -36.08 9.30 -4.66
CA GLU A 124 -36.65 10.51 -4.05
C GLU A 124 -35.72 11.08 -2.97
N ASP A 125 -35.14 10.20 -2.15
CA ASP A 125 -34.13 10.59 -1.15
C ASP A 125 -32.86 11.11 -1.83
N LEU A 126 -32.45 10.50 -2.95
CA LEU A 126 -31.29 10.94 -3.71
C LEU A 126 -31.50 12.35 -4.28
N LEU A 127 -32.66 12.61 -4.86
CA LEU A 127 -33.02 13.93 -5.37
C LEU A 127 -33.12 14.97 -4.24
N THR A 128 -33.71 14.58 -3.10
CA THR A 128 -33.79 15.43 -1.91
C THR A 128 -32.40 15.80 -1.42
N TYR A 129 -31.53 14.81 -1.23
CA TYR A 129 -30.14 15.01 -0.84
C TYR A 129 -29.39 15.90 -1.84
N ALA A 130 -29.52 15.61 -3.14
CA ALA A 130 -28.87 16.39 -4.19
C ALA A 130 -29.33 17.85 -4.17
N ASN A 131 -30.63 18.11 -3.95
CA ASN A 131 -31.18 19.46 -3.88
C ASN A 131 -30.71 20.22 -2.62
N GLU A 132 -30.70 19.55 -1.46
CA GLU A 132 -30.20 20.13 -0.21
C GLU A 132 -28.71 20.50 -0.29
N HIS A 133 -27.95 19.77 -1.09
CA HIS A 133 -26.50 19.93 -1.25
C HIS A 133 -26.09 20.56 -2.59
N ALA A 134 -27.05 20.99 -3.43
CA ALA A 134 -26.81 21.46 -4.79
C ALA A 134 -25.89 22.69 -4.86
N ALA A 135 -25.92 23.55 -3.84
CA ALA A 135 -25.06 24.72 -3.72
C ALA A 135 -23.56 24.38 -3.62
N TYR A 136 -23.23 23.10 -3.42
CA TYR A 136 -21.87 22.60 -3.21
C TYR A 136 -21.39 21.66 -4.34
N ALA A 137 -22.20 21.51 -5.39
CA ALA A 137 -21.91 20.66 -6.55
C ALA A 137 -20.69 21.13 -7.37
N GLU A 138 -20.32 22.42 -7.31
CA GLU A 138 -19.09 22.90 -7.98
C GLU A 138 -17.80 22.39 -7.33
N GLN A 139 -17.86 22.00 -6.05
CA GLN A 139 -16.71 21.49 -5.27
C GLN A 139 -16.67 19.96 -5.21
N SER A 140 -17.63 19.30 -5.87
CA SER A 140 -17.87 17.87 -5.74
C SER A 140 -18.25 17.23 -7.07
N PRO A 141 -17.50 16.23 -7.56
CA PRO A 141 -17.69 15.70 -8.90
C PRO A 141 -19.00 14.90 -9.10
N VAL A 142 -19.76 14.59 -8.03
CA VAL A 142 -20.89 13.65 -8.09
C VAL A 142 -22.06 14.12 -7.20
N ILE A 143 -22.79 15.16 -7.62
CA ILE A 143 -24.11 15.52 -7.04
C ILE A 143 -25.21 15.47 -8.13
N GLY A 144 -25.01 14.64 -9.17
CA GLY A 144 -25.94 14.48 -10.31
C GLY A 144 -26.63 13.11 -10.34
N GLU A 145 -27.35 12.81 -11.42
CA GLU A 145 -27.90 11.48 -11.67
C GLU A 145 -26.77 10.44 -11.70
N ILE A 146 -26.80 9.50 -10.76
CA ILE A 146 -25.90 8.34 -10.73
C ILE A 146 -26.52 7.27 -11.65
N PRO A 147 -25.90 6.95 -12.81
CA PRO A 147 -26.45 5.99 -13.75
C PRO A 147 -26.63 4.62 -13.08
N GLY A 148 -27.83 4.05 -13.16
CA GLY A 148 -28.14 2.75 -12.56
C GLY A 148 -28.43 2.77 -11.05
N ALA A 149 -28.44 3.94 -10.39
CA ALA A 149 -28.72 4.04 -8.95
C ALA A 149 -30.03 3.36 -8.53
N SER A 150 -31.07 3.43 -9.36
CA SER A 150 -32.36 2.79 -9.12
C SER A 150 -32.27 1.28 -8.96
N GLU A 151 -31.29 0.63 -9.61
CA GLU A 151 -31.08 -0.82 -9.54
C GLU A 151 -30.36 -1.23 -8.24
N TRP A 152 -29.80 -0.26 -7.52
CA TRP A 152 -29.03 -0.52 -6.31
C TRP A 152 -29.92 -0.56 -5.07
N PHE A 153 -31.03 0.17 -5.06
CA PHE A 153 -31.94 0.22 -3.92
C PHE A 153 -32.65 -1.11 -3.68
N ARG A 154 -32.42 -1.71 -2.51
CA ARG A 154 -33.09 -2.94 -2.07
C ARG A 154 -33.07 -3.05 -0.55
N ASP A 155 -34.03 -3.80 -0.02
CA ASP A 155 -34.07 -4.14 1.40
C ASP A 155 -32.98 -5.18 1.74
N GLY A 156 -32.48 -5.12 2.98
CA GLY A 156 -31.41 -6.01 3.42
C GLY A 156 -30.67 -5.49 4.64
N THR A 157 -29.55 -6.14 4.98
CA THR A 157 -28.68 -5.75 6.09
C THR A 157 -27.23 -5.84 5.65
N TRP A 158 -26.48 -4.76 5.87
CA TRP A 158 -25.08 -4.64 5.48
C TRP A 158 -24.26 -4.14 6.66
N GLU A 159 -23.17 -4.84 6.96
CA GLU A 159 -22.14 -4.28 7.84
C GLU A 159 -21.23 -3.41 6.98
N MET A 160 -21.12 -2.14 7.36
CA MET A 160 -20.40 -1.11 6.64
C MET A 160 -19.22 -0.64 7.48
N VAL A 161 -18.10 -0.38 6.81
CA VAL A 161 -16.94 0.28 7.40
C VAL A 161 -16.71 1.56 6.63
N TYR A 162 -16.90 2.69 7.31
CA TYR A 162 -16.66 4.02 6.76
C TYR A 162 -15.31 4.52 7.23
N SER A 163 -14.54 5.09 6.32
CA SER A 163 -13.30 5.77 6.63
C SER A 163 -13.32 7.18 6.07
N LEU A 164 -12.81 8.13 6.85
CA LEU A 164 -12.60 9.49 6.41
C LEU A 164 -11.15 9.84 6.62
N ARG A 165 -10.44 10.11 5.52
CA ARG A 165 -9.11 10.70 5.56
C ARG A 165 -9.19 12.17 5.19
N VAL A 166 -8.66 13.01 6.06
CA VAL A 166 -8.52 14.45 5.86
C VAL A 166 -7.05 14.80 5.96
N TYR A 167 -6.44 15.24 4.87
CA TYR A 167 -5.01 15.58 4.86
C TYR A 167 -4.78 16.92 4.18
N GLU A 168 -3.78 17.67 4.64
CA GLU A 168 -3.46 18.98 4.09
C GLU A 168 -3.06 18.81 2.60
N ALA A 169 -3.69 19.59 1.73
CA ALA A 169 -3.47 19.61 0.28
C ALA A 169 -2.13 20.27 -0.05
N ASN A 170 -1.03 19.67 0.42
CA ASN A 170 0.28 20.27 0.34
C ASN A 170 0.98 19.82 -0.95
N ARG A 171 0.62 20.45 -2.08
CA ARG A 171 1.25 20.21 -3.40
C ARG A 171 2.79 20.30 -3.36
N PHE A 172 3.33 21.09 -2.43
CA PHE A 172 4.78 21.17 -2.23
C PHE A 172 5.37 19.84 -1.73
N MET A 173 4.67 19.13 -0.83
CA MET A 173 5.09 17.83 -0.32
C MET A 173 4.98 16.74 -1.38
N GLU A 174 3.95 16.79 -2.25
CA GLU A 174 3.86 15.89 -3.41
C GLU A 174 5.08 16.08 -4.35
N VAL A 175 5.38 17.31 -4.73
CA VAL A 175 6.51 17.63 -5.61
C VAL A 175 7.85 17.26 -4.95
N ILE A 176 8.01 17.51 -3.65
CA ILE A 176 9.19 17.08 -2.89
C ILE A 176 9.31 15.57 -2.87
N SER A 177 8.23 14.84 -2.61
CA SER A 177 8.27 13.37 -2.56
C SER A 177 8.69 12.77 -3.91
N ILE A 178 8.18 13.31 -5.02
CA ILE A 178 8.58 12.93 -6.38
C ILE A 178 10.06 13.26 -6.61
N ALA A 179 10.49 14.47 -6.24
CA ALA A 179 11.87 14.90 -6.41
C ALA A 179 12.85 14.05 -5.58
N CYS A 180 12.52 13.76 -4.33
CA CYS A 180 13.30 12.89 -3.45
C CYS A 180 13.34 11.45 -4.00
N GLY A 181 12.23 10.93 -4.52
CA GLY A 181 12.18 9.62 -5.18
C GLY A 181 13.07 9.55 -6.42
N ALA A 182 13.05 10.60 -7.25
CA ALA A 182 13.93 10.71 -8.42
C ALA A 182 15.42 10.79 -8.03
N VAL A 183 15.75 11.58 -6.99
CA VAL A 183 17.12 11.67 -6.46
C VAL A 183 17.57 10.32 -5.91
N LEU A 184 16.72 9.63 -5.16
CA LEU A 184 17.02 8.30 -4.63
C LEU A 184 17.28 7.29 -5.76
N GLY A 185 16.40 7.24 -6.75
CA GLY A 185 16.56 6.38 -7.94
C GLY A 185 17.86 6.67 -8.69
N PHE A 186 18.18 7.95 -8.89
CA PHE A 186 19.44 8.36 -9.52
C PHE A 186 20.68 7.95 -8.72
N LEU A 187 20.67 8.16 -7.39
CA LEU A 187 21.76 7.75 -6.51
C LEU A 187 21.94 6.23 -6.49
N LEU A 188 20.85 5.46 -6.55
CA LEU A 188 20.90 4.01 -6.68
C LEU A 188 21.52 3.58 -8.01
N VAL A 189 21.12 4.17 -9.13
CA VAL A 189 21.74 3.90 -10.43
C VAL A 189 23.24 4.24 -10.39
N LEU A 190 23.64 5.37 -9.80
CA LEU A 190 25.05 5.72 -9.64
C LEU A 190 25.81 4.73 -8.75
N LEU A 191 25.19 4.25 -7.67
CA LEU A 191 25.76 3.23 -6.81
C LEU A 191 25.97 1.93 -7.59
N ILE A 192 24.95 1.48 -8.33
CA ILE A 192 24.98 0.29 -9.20
C ILE A 192 26.11 0.42 -10.23
N VAL A 193 26.15 1.51 -10.98
CA VAL A 193 27.17 1.77 -12.01
C VAL A 193 28.57 1.83 -11.41
N THR A 194 28.75 2.46 -10.26
CA THR A 194 30.06 2.58 -9.61
C THR A 194 30.58 1.24 -9.11
N ILE A 195 29.68 0.37 -8.65
CA ILE A 195 30.05 -0.97 -8.22
C ILE A 195 30.30 -1.88 -9.44
N SER A 196 29.47 -1.79 -10.49
CA SER A 196 29.55 -2.64 -11.69
C SER A 196 30.66 -2.27 -12.68
N ARG A 197 31.16 -1.03 -12.67
CA ARG A 197 32.18 -0.49 -13.60
C ARG A 197 33.56 -1.16 -13.58
N ASN A 198 33.75 -2.24 -12.84
CA ASN A 198 35.06 -2.86 -12.64
C ASN A 198 35.12 -4.34 -13.04
N GLU A 199 34.11 -4.81 -13.78
CA GLU A 199 34.03 -6.19 -14.22
C GLU A 199 34.04 -6.23 -15.74
N ASN A 200 35.04 -6.90 -16.31
CA ASN A 200 35.14 -7.13 -17.74
C ASN A 200 33.83 -7.77 -18.23
N ALA A 201 33.06 -7.02 -19.03
CA ALA A 201 31.76 -7.44 -19.52
C ALA A 201 31.82 -8.55 -20.61
N ALA A 202 33.03 -8.95 -21.01
CA ALA A 202 33.24 -10.01 -21.98
C ALA A 202 33.37 -11.36 -21.26
N ALA A 203 32.41 -12.26 -21.49
CA ALA A 203 32.27 -13.63 -20.98
C ALA A 203 31.40 -13.87 -19.72
N LYS A 204 30.45 -12.97 -19.42
CA LYS A 204 29.40 -13.22 -18.41
C LYS A 204 28.37 -14.22 -18.92
N LYS A 205 28.63 -15.53 -18.85
CA LYS A 205 27.64 -16.60 -19.13
C LYS A 205 27.63 -17.64 -18.01
N TYR A 206 26.45 -18.11 -17.63
CA TYR A 206 26.33 -19.26 -16.74
C TYR A 206 26.94 -20.47 -17.45
N ASP A 207 27.70 -21.30 -16.73
CA ASP A 207 28.15 -22.57 -17.28
C ASP A 207 26.97 -23.56 -17.39
N GLU A 208 27.18 -24.66 -18.12
CA GLU A 208 26.14 -25.67 -18.34
C GLU A 208 25.64 -26.30 -17.03
N ARG A 209 26.51 -26.42 -16.02
CA ARG A 209 26.16 -26.97 -14.70
C ARG A 209 25.23 -26.00 -13.97
N GLN A 210 25.54 -24.72 -13.95
CA GLN A 210 24.73 -23.68 -13.33
C GLN A 210 23.35 -23.58 -14.01
N ILE A 211 23.28 -23.68 -15.35
CA ILE A 211 22.00 -23.68 -16.07
C ILE A 211 21.15 -24.90 -15.69
N ALA A 212 21.76 -26.08 -15.60
CA ALA A 212 21.05 -27.30 -15.20
C ALA A 212 20.50 -27.18 -13.76
N GLU A 213 21.30 -26.65 -12.83
CA GLU A 213 20.86 -26.43 -11.44
C GLU A 213 19.81 -25.32 -11.33
N GLN A 214 19.89 -24.26 -12.14
CA GLN A 214 18.80 -23.27 -12.24
C GLN A 214 17.50 -23.91 -12.72
N GLY A 215 17.55 -24.79 -13.72
CA GLY A 215 16.37 -25.52 -14.18
C GLY A 215 15.70 -26.32 -13.07
N LYS A 216 16.49 -26.97 -12.20
CA LYS A 216 15.97 -27.66 -11.01
C LYS A 216 15.39 -26.68 -9.99
N ALA A 217 16.08 -25.57 -9.74
CA ALA A 217 15.60 -24.52 -8.84
C ALA A 217 14.23 -23.97 -9.28
N TYR A 218 14.09 -23.63 -10.56
CA TYR A 218 12.82 -23.18 -11.15
C TYR A 218 11.73 -24.25 -11.00
N LYS A 219 12.06 -25.53 -11.23
CA LYS A 219 11.13 -26.63 -11.05
C LYS A 219 10.64 -26.73 -9.60
N TYR A 220 11.54 -26.66 -8.63
CA TYR A 220 11.16 -26.69 -7.21
C TYR A 220 10.33 -25.47 -6.80
N GLY A 221 10.71 -24.28 -7.24
CA GLY A 221 9.92 -23.07 -7.02
C GLY A 221 8.52 -23.17 -7.63
N PHE A 222 8.41 -23.61 -8.88
CA PHE A 222 7.14 -23.77 -9.58
C PHE A 222 6.20 -24.75 -8.87
N PHE A 223 6.68 -25.95 -8.52
CA PHE A 223 5.83 -26.93 -7.82
C PHE A 223 5.49 -26.50 -6.39
N THR A 224 6.37 -25.74 -5.72
CA THR A 224 6.05 -25.12 -4.42
C THR A 224 4.93 -24.09 -4.58
N MET A 225 5.07 -23.16 -5.54
CA MET A 225 4.05 -22.15 -5.82
C MET A 225 2.71 -22.80 -6.14
N PHE A 226 2.71 -23.81 -7.02
CA PHE A 226 1.50 -24.53 -7.40
C PHE A 226 0.84 -25.22 -6.19
N ALA A 227 1.62 -25.85 -5.31
CA ALA A 227 1.10 -26.49 -4.10
C ALA A 227 0.49 -25.47 -3.14
N PHE A 228 1.16 -24.34 -2.91
CA PHE A 228 0.65 -23.28 -2.03
C PHE A 228 -0.60 -22.59 -2.61
N LEU A 229 -0.63 -22.30 -3.92
CA LEU A 229 -1.83 -21.79 -4.58
C LEU A 229 -3.01 -22.78 -4.47
N PHE A 230 -2.74 -24.08 -4.56
CA PHE A 230 -3.77 -25.11 -4.37
C PHE A 230 -4.29 -25.14 -2.92
N ILE A 231 -3.41 -24.97 -1.94
CA ILE A 231 -3.80 -24.82 -0.52
C ILE A 231 -4.65 -23.55 -0.34
N THR A 232 -4.21 -22.43 -0.90
CA THR A 232 -4.94 -21.15 -0.87
C THR A 232 -6.31 -21.26 -1.53
N MET A 233 -6.42 -22.02 -2.62
CA MET A 233 -7.72 -22.32 -3.26
C MET A 233 -8.65 -23.11 -2.32
N ILE A 234 -8.14 -24.09 -1.56
CA ILE A 234 -8.94 -24.90 -0.63
C ILE A 234 -9.32 -24.12 0.62
N LEU A 235 -8.39 -23.33 1.16
CA LEU A 235 -8.53 -22.61 2.43
C LEU A 235 -8.95 -21.15 2.25
N GLY A 236 -9.31 -20.74 1.04
CA GLY A 236 -9.51 -19.33 0.69
C GLY A 236 -10.45 -18.59 1.63
N ASP A 237 -11.61 -19.17 1.94
CA ASP A 237 -12.60 -18.57 2.85
C ASP A 237 -12.09 -18.40 4.28
N VAL A 238 -11.19 -19.29 4.74
CA VAL A 238 -10.57 -19.19 6.06
C VAL A 238 -9.46 -18.15 6.04
N LEU A 239 -8.63 -18.13 4.99
CA LEU A 239 -7.52 -17.19 4.86
C LEU A 239 -8.01 -15.74 4.66
N ALA A 240 -9.12 -15.56 3.96
CA ALA A 240 -9.77 -14.26 3.76
C ALA A 240 -10.24 -13.59 5.06
N GLN A 241 -10.35 -14.33 6.16
CA GLN A 241 -10.68 -13.77 7.48
C GLN A 241 -9.48 -13.09 8.16
N TYR A 242 -8.27 -13.32 7.66
CA TYR A 242 -7.04 -12.82 8.28
C TYR A 242 -6.25 -11.87 7.37
N ALA A 243 -6.33 -12.06 6.06
CA ALA A 243 -5.58 -11.27 5.09
C ALA A 243 -6.34 -11.11 3.78
N GLU A 244 -6.09 -10.00 3.09
CA GLU A 244 -6.54 -9.81 1.72
C GLU A 244 -6.01 -10.95 0.83
N MET A 245 -6.86 -11.49 -0.05
CA MET A 245 -6.48 -12.63 -0.89
C MET A 245 -5.27 -12.30 -1.80
N GLY A 246 -5.15 -11.05 -2.25
CA GLY A 246 -3.98 -10.58 -2.99
C GLY A 246 -2.68 -10.71 -2.19
N LEU A 247 -2.71 -10.39 -0.90
CA LEU A 247 -1.57 -10.55 0.01
C LEU A 247 -1.22 -12.03 0.24
N VAL A 248 -2.22 -12.89 0.39
CA VAL A 248 -2.02 -14.34 0.55
C VAL A 248 -1.32 -14.93 -0.68
N ILE A 249 -1.82 -14.62 -1.88
CA ILE A 249 -1.20 -15.05 -3.14
C ILE A 249 0.22 -14.50 -3.26
N PHE A 250 0.46 -13.26 -2.83
CA PHE A 250 1.80 -12.69 -2.81
C PHE A 250 2.75 -13.47 -1.87
N ILE A 251 2.28 -13.86 -0.68
CA ILE A 251 3.03 -14.69 0.26
C ILE A 251 3.38 -16.05 -0.37
N ASP A 252 2.44 -16.69 -1.08
CA ASP A 252 2.68 -17.96 -1.78
C ASP A 252 3.84 -17.85 -2.78
N VAL A 253 3.89 -16.74 -3.54
CA VAL A 253 4.99 -16.46 -4.48
C VAL A 253 6.31 -16.24 -3.73
N MET A 254 6.29 -15.58 -2.57
CA MET A 254 7.48 -15.38 -1.75
C MET A 254 8.02 -16.69 -1.17
N ILE A 255 7.15 -17.59 -0.70
CA ILE A 255 7.54 -18.92 -0.20
C ILE A 255 8.17 -19.75 -1.33
N ALA A 256 7.55 -19.77 -2.51
CA ALA A 256 8.10 -20.44 -3.67
C ALA A 256 9.46 -19.88 -4.08
N SER A 257 9.60 -18.55 -4.03
CA SER A 257 10.86 -17.85 -4.29
C SER A 257 11.93 -18.21 -3.26
N CYS A 258 11.58 -18.36 -1.98
CA CYS A 258 12.50 -18.83 -0.94
C CYS A 258 13.09 -20.20 -1.31
N VAL A 259 12.26 -21.16 -1.73
CA VAL A 259 12.71 -22.50 -2.14
C VAL A 259 13.65 -22.41 -3.34
N MET A 260 13.23 -21.70 -4.40
CA MET A 260 14.03 -21.54 -5.60
C MET A 260 15.39 -20.90 -5.30
N VAL A 261 15.40 -19.76 -4.59
CA VAL A 261 16.62 -19.02 -4.28
C VAL A 261 17.55 -19.83 -3.38
N THR A 262 17.00 -20.52 -2.39
CA THR A 262 17.78 -21.39 -1.50
C THR A 262 18.49 -22.48 -2.28
N TYR A 263 17.74 -23.21 -3.12
CA TYR A 263 18.35 -24.25 -3.94
C TYR A 263 19.46 -23.68 -4.84
N SER A 264 19.18 -22.54 -5.48
CA SER A 264 20.12 -21.87 -6.38
C SER A 264 21.40 -21.44 -5.66
N ILE A 265 21.30 -20.88 -4.46
CA ILE A 265 22.46 -20.46 -3.67
C ILE A 265 23.28 -21.67 -3.23
N MET A 266 22.61 -22.70 -2.72
CA MET A 266 23.28 -23.87 -2.15
C MET A 266 24.03 -24.70 -3.19
N HIS A 267 23.65 -24.59 -4.47
CA HIS A 267 24.26 -25.27 -5.62
C HIS A 267 25.06 -24.33 -6.53
N ASP A 268 25.44 -23.14 -6.03
CA ASP A 268 26.26 -22.16 -6.76
C ASP A 268 25.69 -21.76 -8.14
N ALA A 269 24.37 -21.76 -8.26
CA ALA A 269 23.61 -21.44 -9.47
C ALA A 269 22.88 -20.08 -9.37
N TYR A 270 22.96 -19.41 -8.22
CA TYR A 270 22.33 -18.10 -7.97
C TYR A 270 23.12 -16.92 -8.54
N PHE A 271 24.44 -16.93 -8.36
CA PHE A 271 25.34 -15.91 -8.92
C PHE A 271 26.15 -16.49 -10.06
N ARG A 272 26.48 -15.66 -11.03
CA ARG A 272 27.46 -16.02 -12.07
C ARG A 272 28.86 -16.10 -11.48
N MET A 273 29.73 -16.89 -12.09
CA MET A 273 31.11 -17.10 -11.60
C MET A 273 31.92 -15.80 -11.44
N ASP A 274 31.59 -14.74 -12.17
CA ASP A 274 32.33 -13.48 -12.21
C ASP A 274 31.53 -12.27 -11.68
N GLU A 275 30.36 -12.49 -11.08
CA GLU A 275 29.58 -11.43 -10.45
C GLU A 275 30.15 -11.06 -9.08
N SER A 276 30.31 -9.76 -8.83
CA SER A 276 30.66 -9.26 -7.49
C SER A 276 29.55 -9.62 -6.49
N ARG A 277 29.75 -10.73 -5.77
CA ARG A 277 28.92 -11.12 -4.61
C ARG A 277 28.78 -9.96 -3.62
N ARG A 278 29.82 -9.13 -3.49
CA ARG A 278 29.82 -7.94 -2.63
C ARG A 278 28.81 -6.88 -3.08
N PHE A 279 28.62 -6.69 -4.39
CA PHE A 279 27.62 -5.78 -4.93
C PHE A 279 26.22 -6.20 -4.51
N PHE A 280 25.88 -7.46 -4.77
CA PHE A 280 24.55 -8.00 -4.46
C PHE A 280 24.27 -8.02 -2.97
N ILE A 281 25.26 -8.34 -2.11
CA ILE A 281 25.08 -8.27 -0.66
C ILE A 281 24.76 -6.84 -0.20
N ILE A 282 25.49 -5.83 -0.70
CA ILE A 282 25.22 -4.42 -0.35
C ILE A 282 23.86 -3.98 -0.88
N PHE A 283 23.51 -4.37 -2.11
CA PHE A 283 22.24 -4.06 -2.73
C PHE A 283 21.07 -4.69 -1.97
N PHE A 284 21.14 -5.98 -1.62
CA PHE A 284 20.13 -6.65 -0.82
C PHE A 284 20.03 -6.08 0.59
N ALA A 285 21.15 -5.77 1.24
CA ALA A 285 21.12 -5.12 2.55
C ALA A 285 20.40 -3.76 2.49
N PHE A 286 20.66 -2.96 1.45
CA PHE A 286 19.95 -1.71 1.24
C PHE A 286 18.45 -1.93 1.00
N MET A 287 18.09 -2.83 0.08
CA MET A 287 16.70 -3.12 -0.25
C MET A 287 15.93 -3.68 0.95
N ALA A 288 16.54 -4.51 1.78
CA ALA A 288 15.95 -5.02 3.02
C ALA A 288 15.65 -3.89 4.00
N VAL A 289 16.62 -3.01 4.27
CA VAL A 289 16.42 -1.86 5.16
C VAL A 289 15.33 -0.93 4.62
N PHE A 290 15.31 -0.68 3.32
CA PHE A 290 14.30 0.16 2.67
C PHE A 290 12.89 -0.43 2.84
N ASN A 291 12.72 -1.70 2.48
CA ASN A 291 11.43 -2.40 2.54
C ASN A 291 10.91 -2.57 3.97
N ILE A 292 11.79 -2.95 4.90
CA ILE A 292 11.44 -3.07 6.33
C ILE A 292 11.13 -1.70 6.91
N GLY A 293 11.90 -0.66 6.55
CA GLY A 293 11.64 0.72 7.00
C GLY A 293 10.25 1.20 6.62
N ILE A 294 9.83 0.97 5.37
CA ILE A 294 8.46 1.30 4.93
C ILE A 294 7.43 0.47 5.68
N GLY A 295 7.66 -0.84 5.84
CA GLY A 295 6.78 -1.70 6.63
C GLY A 295 6.62 -1.24 8.09
N ILE A 296 7.71 -0.82 8.74
CA ILE A 296 7.69 -0.26 10.10
C ILE A 296 6.90 1.05 10.15
N VAL A 297 7.01 1.91 9.14
CA VAL A 297 6.21 3.14 9.06
C VAL A 297 4.71 2.82 9.04
N HIS A 298 4.28 1.85 8.22
CA HIS A 298 2.88 1.42 8.22
C HIS A 298 2.44 0.80 9.54
N ILE A 299 3.30 0.03 10.21
CA ILE A 299 3.03 -0.51 11.56
C ILE A 299 2.82 0.63 12.57
N ILE A 300 3.71 1.63 12.59
CA ILE A 300 3.62 2.77 13.51
C ILE A 300 2.34 3.59 13.28
N ARG A 301 1.85 3.62 12.04
CA ARG A 301 0.65 4.37 11.64
C ARG A 301 -0.66 3.59 11.79
N ASP A 302 -0.59 2.35 12.26
CA ASP A 302 -1.75 1.44 12.34
C ASP A 302 -2.44 1.24 10.97
N GLU A 303 -1.66 1.31 9.90
CA GLU A 303 -2.11 1.14 8.51
C GLU A 303 -1.99 -0.33 8.04
N ILE A 304 -1.52 -1.23 8.92
CA ILE A 304 -1.31 -2.65 8.58
C ILE A 304 -2.61 -3.44 8.40
N PHE A 305 -3.73 -2.95 8.91
CA PHE A 305 -5.04 -3.57 8.76
C PHE A 305 -6.01 -2.69 7.97
N GLU A 306 -6.68 -3.30 7.00
CA GLU A 306 -7.84 -2.74 6.33
C GLU A 306 -9.04 -3.66 6.61
N ASN A 307 -10.14 -3.10 7.12
CA ASN A 307 -11.34 -3.85 7.50
C ASN A 307 -11.10 -5.05 8.45
N GLY A 308 -10.11 -4.94 9.35
CA GLY A 308 -9.79 -5.98 10.32
C GLY A 308 -8.95 -7.14 9.77
N VAL A 309 -8.54 -7.08 8.50
CA VAL A 309 -7.65 -8.05 7.85
C VAL A 309 -6.35 -7.37 7.38
N LEU A 310 -5.29 -8.14 7.19
CA LEU A 310 -4.02 -7.61 6.68
C LEU A 310 -4.18 -7.15 5.22
N ASP A 311 -3.96 -5.85 4.97
CA ASP A 311 -4.00 -5.24 3.62
C ASP A 311 -2.75 -5.56 2.81
N MET A 312 -2.91 -5.79 1.51
CA MET A 312 -1.79 -6.03 0.61
C MET A 312 -0.86 -4.83 0.48
N THR A 313 -1.40 -3.62 0.30
CA THR A 313 -0.62 -2.43 -0.08
C THR A 313 0.40 -2.06 1.00
N SER A 314 -0.04 -2.06 2.25
CA SER A 314 0.74 -1.63 3.41
C SER A 314 1.71 -2.71 3.89
N ASN A 315 1.41 -3.99 3.66
CA ASN A 315 2.23 -5.11 4.14
C ASN A 315 3.19 -5.70 3.11
N MET A 316 3.00 -5.44 1.80
CA MET A 316 3.84 -6.03 0.74
C MET A 316 5.33 -5.68 0.91
N ASN A 317 5.64 -4.42 1.26
CA ASN A 317 7.01 -3.99 1.51
C ASN A 317 7.63 -4.73 2.70
N LEU A 318 6.89 -4.95 3.78
CA LEU A 318 7.41 -5.68 4.94
C LEU A 318 7.78 -7.12 4.57
N ILE A 319 6.91 -7.81 3.81
CA ILE A 319 7.14 -9.18 3.34
C ILE A 319 8.33 -9.24 2.40
N CYS A 320 8.46 -8.31 1.45
CA CYS A 320 9.64 -8.18 0.59
C CYS A 320 10.93 -8.01 1.42
N GLY A 321 10.87 -7.19 2.47
CA GLY A 321 11.98 -6.98 3.39
C GLY A 321 12.42 -8.26 4.09
N ILE A 322 11.46 -9.02 4.62
CA ILE A 322 11.68 -10.33 5.26
C ILE A 322 12.27 -11.33 4.26
N PHE A 323 11.74 -11.39 3.04
CA PHE A 323 12.26 -12.24 1.97
C PHE A 323 13.72 -11.92 1.65
N ILE A 324 14.08 -10.65 1.52
CA ILE A 324 15.46 -10.25 1.22
C ILE A 324 16.39 -10.59 2.39
N LEU A 325 15.96 -10.38 3.64
CA LEU A 325 16.72 -10.84 4.81
C LEU A 325 16.95 -12.35 4.80
N TYR A 326 15.91 -13.12 4.46
CA TYR A 326 16.02 -14.57 4.30
C TYR A 326 17.10 -14.93 3.26
N VAL A 327 17.09 -14.31 2.07
CA VAL A 327 18.12 -14.53 1.05
C VAL A 327 19.53 -14.23 1.59
N MET A 328 19.71 -13.13 2.32
CA MET A 328 21.01 -12.82 2.94
C MET A 328 21.44 -13.86 3.97
N ILE A 329 20.51 -14.39 4.78
CA ILE A 329 20.80 -15.45 5.75
C ILE A 329 21.28 -16.70 5.01
N VAL A 330 20.61 -17.11 3.94
CA VAL A 330 21.04 -18.28 3.14
C VAL A 330 22.42 -18.06 2.53
N LEU A 331 22.73 -16.86 2.03
CA LEU A 331 24.07 -16.51 1.54
C LEU A 331 25.14 -16.61 2.64
N LEU A 332 24.81 -16.18 3.87
CA LEU A 332 25.71 -16.29 5.01
C LEU A 332 25.93 -17.75 5.42
N ILE A 333 24.86 -18.56 5.48
CA ILE A 333 24.94 -19.99 5.78
C ILE A 333 25.84 -20.70 4.76
N LYS A 334 25.61 -20.49 3.46
CA LYS A 334 26.44 -21.05 2.39
C LYS A 334 27.92 -20.66 2.56
N LYS A 335 28.18 -19.37 2.84
CA LYS A 335 29.55 -18.88 3.05
C LYS A 335 30.23 -19.52 4.27
N LEU A 336 29.50 -19.77 5.35
CA LEU A 336 30.04 -20.42 6.54
C LEU A 336 30.36 -21.89 6.25
N ARG A 337 29.46 -22.61 5.59
CA ARG A 337 29.68 -24.00 5.18
C ARG A 337 30.89 -24.15 4.27
N ASP A 338 30.99 -23.32 3.23
CA ASP A 338 32.10 -23.38 2.28
C ASP A 338 33.46 -23.11 2.97
N ARG A 339 33.47 -22.39 4.11
CA ARG A 339 34.68 -22.13 4.91
C ARG A 339 35.06 -23.30 5.83
N GLU A 340 34.10 -24.12 6.24
CA GLU A 340 34.37 -25.33 7.05
C GLU A 340 34.90 -26.48 6.20
N GLU A 341 34.57 -26.49 4.90
CA GLU A 341 35.02 -27.48 3.93
C GLU A 341 36.44 -27.19 3.37
N ASP A 342 36.98 -25.99 3.61
CA ASP A 342 38.33 -25.51 3.22
C ASP A 342 39.39 -25.72 4.31
#